data_AF-A0A800AQ46-F1
#
_entry.id   AF-A0A800AQ46-F1
#
_cell.length_a   1.000
_cell.length_b   1.000
_cell.length_c   1.000
_cell.angle_alpha   90.00
_cell.angle_beta   90.00
_cell.angle_gamma   90.00
#
_symmetry.space_group_name_H-M   'P 1'
#
loop_
_entity.id
_entity.type
_entity.pdbx_description
1 polymer ?
#
loop_
_entity_poly.entity_id
_entity_poly.type
_entity_poly.pdbx_seq_one_letter_code
_entity_poly.pdbx_strand_id
1 'polypeptide(L)'
;MRADLIVGIQWGDEGKGKIVDLLAQKYDVVCRYQGGHNAGHTIVVDGKKIALHLIPSGILNKKALNIIGNGVVVSPLALIKEMEQFESLKGRLLISDKAHLIFKYHELIDQAKERLRGKNAIGTTGRGIGPAYSDKISRVGHRVGELKDTNKLLDKILDYFEVNMSYFKALDIKLPSKDELKKELDIYSDKLLPFVADITHYLWGLEDDKKVLLEGAQGSMLDIDHGTYPYVTSSNTIAAGACTGLGLSLKDISKVIGIVKAYCTRVGNGPFPTEDFSEDADRLRAQGAEFGTTTGRPRRCGW
;
A
#
# COMPACT_ATOMS: atom_id res chain seq x y z
N MET A 1 12.79 -18.85 -10.47
CA MET A 1 11.50 -18.74 -9.75
C MET A 1 10.37 -18.43 -10.73
N ARG A 2 9.14 -18.93 -10.51
CA ARG A 2 7.93 -18.45 -11.21
C ARG A 2 6.89 -17.96 -10.21
N ALA A 3 6.19 -16.88 -10.54
CA ALA A 3 5.21 -16.25 -9.67
C ALA A 3 3.87 -16.00 -10.36
N ASP A 4 2.80 -16.41 -9.70
CA ASP A 4 1.44 -16.06 -10.12
C ASP A 4 1.09 -14.68 -9.54
N LEU A 5 0.32 -13.90 -10.28
CA LEU A 5 0.00 -12.52 -9.96
C LEU A 5 -1.51 -12.31 -9.91
N ILE A 6 -1.99 -11.59 -8.91
CA ILE A 6 -3.37 -11.14 -8.81
C ILE A 6 -3.44 -9.63 -8.97
N VAL A 7 -4.29 -9.16 -9.88
CA VAL A 7 -4.54 -7.74 -10.14
C VAL A 7 -6.03 -7.42 -10.11
N GLY A 8 -6.37 -6.22 -9.67
CA GLY A 8 -7.73 -5.71 -9.75
C GLY A 8 -7.91 -5.03 -11.09
N ILE A 9 -9.05 -5.25 -11.74
CA ILE A 9 -9.28 -4.72 -13.09
C ILE A 9 -10.04 -3.38 -13.05
N GLN A 10 -10.79 -3.09 -12.00
CA GLN A 10 -11.65 -1.91 -11.87
C GLN A 10 -10.99 -0.84 -10.96
N TRP A 11 -11.75 -0.17 -10.09
CA TRP A 11 -11.27 0.89 -9.17
C TRP A 11 -10.95 0.38 -7.75
N GLY A 12 -10.46 -0.86 -7.64
CA GLY A 12 -9.70 -1.33 -6.48
C GLY A 12 -10.48 -2.04 -5.38
N ASP A 13 -11.79 -2.16 -5.52
CA ASP A 13 -12.69 -2.80 -4.56
C ASP A 13 -13.38 -4.07 -5.12
N GLU A 14 -12.65 -4.82 -5.92
CA GLU A 14 -13.15 -6.02 -6.60
C GLU A 14 -13.21 -7.26 -5.69
N GLY A 15 -12.93 -7.10 -4.40
CA GLY A 15 -12.85 -8.23 -3.45
C GLY A 15 -11.58 -9.07 -3.59
N LYS A 16 -10.51 -8.51 -4.16
CA LYS A 16 -9.20 -9.17 -4.31
C LYS A 16 -8.73 -9.86 -3.03
N GLY A 17 -8.82 -9.16 -1.89
CA GLY A 17 -8.39 -9.68 -0.59
C GLY A 17 -8.92 -11.09 -0.34
N LYS A 18 -10.24 -11.29 -0.43
CA LYS A 18 -10.89 -12.60 -0.24
C LYS A 18 -10.33 -13.70 -1.16
N ILE A 19 -10.05 -13.35 -2.42
CA ILE A 19 -9.50 -14.30 -3.39
C ILE A 19 -8.03 -14.59 -3.09
N VAL A 20 -7.25 -13.56 -2.74
CA VAL A 20 -5.84 -13.70 -2.34
C VAL A 20 -5.75 -14.54 -1.07
N ASP A 21 -6.60 -14.32 -0.06
CA ASP A 21 -6.59 -15.08 1.20
C ASP A 21 -6.81 -16.59 0.95
N LEU A 22 -7.77 -16.92 0.08
CA LEU A 22 -8.07 -18.30 -0.31
C LEU A 22 -6.91 -18.93 -1.10
N LEU A 23 -6.35 -18.19 -2.05
CA LEU A 23 -5.25 -18.68 -2.88
C LEU A 23 -3.97 -18.83 -2.08
N ALA A 24 -3.64 -17.86 -1.22
CA ALA A 24 -2.43 -17.80 -0.41
C ALA A 24 -2.24 -19.02 0.53
N GLN A 25 -3.30 -19.78 0.83
CA GLN A 25 -3.18 -21.06 1.55
C GLN A 25 -2.37 -22.12 0.77
N LYS A 26 -2.18 -21.93 -0.54
CA LYS A 26 -1.50 -22.86 -1.45
C LYS A 26 -0.11 -22.37 -1.92
N TYR A 27 0.33 -21.21 -1.45
CA TYR A 27 1.59 -20.59 -1.82
C TYR A 27 2.55 -20.55 -0.64
N ASP A 28 3.84 -20.66 -0.94
CA ASP A 28 4.93 -20.65 0.04
C ASP A 28 5.36 -19.21 0.36
N VAL A 29 5.22 -18.30 -0.62
CA VAL A 29 5.59 -16.89 -0.49
C VAL A 29 4.48 -16.01 -1.06
N VAL A 30 4.10 -14.95 -0.33
CA VAL A 30 3.13 -13.94 -0.78
C VAL A 30 3.74 -12.55 -0.69
N CYS A 31 3.77 -11.83 -1.80
CA CYS A 31 4.48 -10.57 -1.94
C CYS A 31 3.53 -9.42 -2.29
N ARG A 32 3.48 -8.36 -1.47
CA ARG A 32 2.87 -7.08 -1.87
C ARG A 32 3.93 -6.25 -2.58
N TYR A 33 3.63 -5.75 -3.78
CA TYR A 33 4.64 -5.11 -4.64
C TYR A 33 4.47 -3.59 -4.82
N GLN A 34 3.31 -3.02 -4.50
CA GLN A 34 3.05 -1.60 -4.68
C GLN A 34 2.06 -1.05 -3.66
N GLY A 35 1.95 0.27 -3.64
CA GLY A 35 0.96 1.01 -2.86
C GLY A 35 1.49 1.21 -1.44
N GLY A 36 0.58 1.26 -0.47
CA GLY A 36 0.93 1.30 0.94
C GLY A 36 -0.29 0.98 1.78
N HIS A 37 -0.34 1.55 2.97
CA HIS A 37 -1.48 1.39 3.88
C HIS A 37 -2.78 2.10 3.41
N ASN A 38 -2.83 2.64 2.18
CA ASN A 38 -4.08 3.08 1.54
C ASN A 38 -4.88 1.92 0.93
N ALA A 39 -4.25 0.76 0.78
CA ALA A 39 -4.93 -0.48 0.50
C ALA A 39 -5.46 -1.08 1.80
N GLY A 40 -6.44 -1.97 1.66
CA GLY A 40 -6.72 -2.93 2.72
C GLY A 40 -7.93 -3.76 2.42
N HIS A 41 -8.02 -4.88 3.11
CA HIS A 41 -9.19 -5.74 3.11
C HIS A 41 -9.42 -6.26 4.52
N THR A 42 -10.69 -6.56 4.79
CA THR A 42 -11.09 -7.16 6.05
C THR A 42 -11.42 -8.62 5.80
N ILE A 43 -10.83 -9.46 6.64
CA ILE A 43 -11.01 -10.90 6.66
C ILE A 43 -11.71 -11.30 7.94
N VAL A 44 -12.47 -12.39 7.88
CA VAL A 44 -13.12 -12.97 9.06
C VAL A 44 -12.52 -14.36 9.27
N VAL A 45 -11.81 -14.54 10.37
CA VAL A 45 -11.22 -15.82 10.79
C VAL A 45 -11.84 -16.19 12.12
N ASP A 46 -12.50 -17.35 12.20
CA ASP A 46 -13.19 -17.83 13.40
C ASP A 46 -14.12 -16.79 14.04
N GLY A 47 -14.84 -16.05 13.18
CA GLY A 47 -15.76 -14.97 13.61
C GLY A 47 -15.09 -13.65 14.01
N LYS A 48 -13.75 -13.57 14.04
CA LYS A 48 -13.00 -12.34 14.33
C LYS A 48 -12.63 -11.61 13.05
N LYS A 49 -12.92 -10.31 13.00
CA LYS A 49 -12.52 -9.42 11.91
C LYS A 49 -11.05 -9.01 12.08
N ILE A 50 -10.22 -9.29 11.07
CA ILE A 50 -8.83 -8.81 11.00
C ILE A 50 -8.74 -7.87 9.79
N ALA A 51 -8.15 -6.70 9.97
CA ALA A 51 -7.95 -5.74 8.90
C ALA A 51 -6.47 -5.75 8.50
N LEU A 52 -6.22 -6.02 7.22
CA LEU A 52 -4.89 -5.99 6.61
C LEU A 52 -4.77 -4.76 5.72
N HIS A 53 -3.60 -4.14 5.73
CA HIS A 53 -3.27 -2.94 4.96
C HIS A 53 -1.93 -3.09 4.23
N LEU A 54 -0.84 -3.23 4.98
CA LEU A 54 0.52 -3.38 4.45
C LEU A 54 0.95 -4.85 4.43
N ILE A 55 0.60 -5.60 5.47
CA ILE A 55 0.98 -7.02 5.54
C ILE A 55 0.23 -7.78 4.43
N PRO A 56 0.91 -8.62 3.64
CA PRO A 56 0.24 -9.46 2.66
C PRO A 56 -0.78 -10.42 3.30
N SER A 57 -1.81 -10.74 2.53
CA SER A 57 -2.93 -11.63 2.87
C SER A 57 -2.49 -13.03 3.29
N GLY A 58 -1.32 -13.47 2.82
CA GLY A 58 -0.72 -14.76 3.17
C GLY A 58 -0.37 -14.90 4.65
N ILE A 59 -0.45 -13.84 5.45
CA ILE A 59 -0.13 -13.90 6.88
C ILE A 59 -1.04 -14.83 7.68
N LEU A 60 -2.23 -15.14 7.15
CA LEU A 60 -3.11 -16.17 7.71
C LEU A 60 -2.58 -17.60 7.51
N ASN A 61 -1.82 -17.84 6.45
CA ASN A 61 -1.16 -19.12 6.24
C ASN A 61 0.10 -19.19 7.13
N LYS A 62 0.06 -20.02 8.17
CA LYS A 62 1.16 -20.18 9.14
C LYS A 62 2.49 -20.61 8.50
N LYS A 63 2.47 -21.20 7.32
CA LYS A 63 3.66 -21.67 6.59
C LYS A 63 4.17 -20.67 5.56
N ALA A 64 3.34 -19.71 5.13
CA ALA A 64 3.73 -18.77 4.10
C ALA A 64 4.66 -17.68 4.66
N LEU A 65 5.66 -17.34 3.86
CA LEU A 65 6.47 -16.15 4.04
C LEU A 65 5.76 -14.96 3.37
N ASN A 66 5.68 -13.84 4.08
CA ASN A 66 5.03 -12.63 3.60
C ASN A 66 6.08 -11.55 3.35
N ILE A 67 6.04 -10.95 2.17
CA ILE A 67 7.04 -9.98 1.73
C ILE A 67 6.37 -8.65 1.40
N ILE A 68 6.91 -7.57 1.97
CA ILE A 68 6.63 -6.19 1.56
C ILE A 68 7.77 -5.75 0.63
N GLY A 69 7.46 -5.61 -0.66
CA GLY A 69 8.41 -5.30 -1.73
C GLY A 69 8.91 -3.85 -1.75
N ASN A 70 9.96 -3.60 -2.53
CA ASN A 70 10.58 -2.27 -2.68
C ASN A 70 9.68 -1.24 -3.40
N GLY A 71 8.64 -1.69 -4.10
CA GLY A 71 7.67 -0.81 -4.73
C GLY A 71 6.63 -0.24 -3.75
N VAL A 72 6.54 -0.77 -2.52
CA VAL A 72 5.63 -0.30 -1.48
C VAL A 72 6.19 0.94 -0.77
N VAL A 73 5.31 1.88 -0.42
CA VAL A 73 5.55 2.97 0.53
C VAL A 73 4.99 2.59 1.91
N VAL A 74 5.88 2.44 2.89
CA VAL A 74 5.62 1.84 4.20
C VAL A 74 5.48 2.96 5.24
N SER A 75 4.32 3.08 5.87
CA SER A 75 4.19 3.85 7.11
C SER A 75 4.65 2.96 8.27
N PRO A 76 5.75 3.30 8.98
CA PRO A 76 6.23 2.51 10.10
C PRO A 76 5.18 2.37 11.19
N LEU A 77 4.51 3.48 11.53
CA LEU A 77 3.46 3.51 12.53
C LEU A 77 2.30 2.57 12.16
N ALA A 78 1.82 2.64 10.91
CA ALA A 78 0.73 1.77 10.46
C ALA A 78 1.13 0.30 10.46
N LEU A 79 2.34 -0.02 10.01
CA LEU A 79 2.83 -1.39 9.96
C LEU A 79 3.01 -1.96 11.38
N ILE A 80 3.64 -1.23 12.30
CA ILE A 80 3.83 -1.69 13.69
C ILE A 80 2.48 -1.98 14.33
N LYS A 81 1.50 -1.08 14.18
CA LYS A 81 0.14 -1.29 14.69
C LYS A 81 -0.54 -2.51 14.05
N GLU A 82 -0.34 -2.71 12.75
CA GLU A 82 -0.90 -3.87 12.05
C GLU A 82 -0.26 -5.19 12.53
N MET A 83 1.04 -5.17 12.82
CA MET A 83 1.82 -6.31 13.33
C MET A 83 1.36 -6.77 14.72
N GLU A 84 0.86 -5.86 15.58
CA GLU A 84 0.35 -6.18 16.92
C GLU A 84 -0.84 -7.16 16.90
N GLN A 85 -1.52 -7.29 15.76
CA GLN A 85 -2.63 -8.24 15.59
C GLN A 85 -2.17 -9.70 15.48
N PHE A 86 -0.87 -9.95 15.30
CA PHE A 86 -0.33 -11.28 14.99
C PHE A 86 0.74 -11.72 15.99
N GLU A 87 0.62 -12.96 16.42
CA GLU A 87 1.68 -13.63 17.17
C GLU A 87 2.76 -14.13 16.22
N SER A 88 4.03 -14.00 16.61
CA SER A 88 5.19 -14.63 15.96
C SER A 88 5.32 -14.34 14.44
N LEU A 89 5.69 -13.10 14.11
CA LEU A 89 5.99 -12.69 12.74
C LEU A 89 7.41 -13.02 12.27
N LYS A 90 8.33 -13.31 13.20
CA LYS A 90 9.75 -13.52 12.87
C LYS A 90 9.90 -14.77 12.00
N GLY A 91 10.56 -14.63 10.86
CA GLY A 91 10.67 -15.70 9.85
C GLY A 91 9.42 -15.88 8.98
N ARG A 92 8.37 -15.08 9.18
CA ARG A 92 7.12 -15.10 8.40
C ARG A 92 6.78 -13.78 7.73
N LEU A 93 7.44 -12.70 8.11
CA LEU A 93 7.35 -11.39 7.50
C LEU A 93 8.75 -10.89 7.16
N LEU A 94 8.94 -10.40 5.94
CA LEU A 94 10.10 -9.65 5.51
C LEU A 94 9.68 -8.33 4.88
N ILE A 95 10.49 -7.29 5.11
CA ILE A 95 10.30 -5.94 4.61
C ILE A 95 11.51 -5.57 3.78
N SER A 96 11.30 -5.09 2.57
CA SER A 96 12.41 -4.61 1.74
C SER A 96 13.09 -3.41 2.39
N ASP A 97 14.41 -3.52 2.54
CA ASP A 97 15.30 -2.41 2.88
C ASP A 97 15.20 -1.22 1.89
N LYS A 98 14.76 -1.48 0.65
CA LYS A 98 14.61 -0.50 -0.43
C LYS A 98 13.20 0.10 -0.51
N ALA A 99 12.23 -0.38 0.27
CA ALA A 99 10.91 0.25 0.36
C ALA A 99 11.02 1.67 0.94
N HIS A 100 10.19 2.59 0.46
CA HIS A 100 10.23 3.99 0.93
C HIS A 100 9.37 4.17 2.17
N LEU A 101 9.75 5.10 3.04
CA LEU A 101 9.08 5.39 4.30
C LEU A 101 8.04 6.50 4.14
N ILE A 102 6.88 6.33 4.77
CA ILE A 102 5.88 7.36 4.96
C ILE A 102 5.97 7.88 6.39
N PHE A 103 6.51 9.08 6.54
CA PHE A 103 6.45 9.86 7.77
C PHE A 103 5.19 10.73 7.89
N LYS A 104 4.95 11.24 9.10
CA LYS A 104 3.79 12.08 9.43
C LYS A 104 3.64 13.30 8.51
N TYR A 105 4.75 13.91 8.11
CA TYR A 105 4.70 15.09 7.24
C TYR A 105 4.16 14.77 5.84
N HIS A 106 4.32 13.55 5.33
CA HIS A 106 3.69 13.15 4.07
C HIS A 106 2.16 13.12 4.20
N GLU A 107 1.62 12.62 5.32
CA GLU A 107 0.19 12.65 5.60
C GLU A 107 -0.33 14.09 5.66
N LEU A 108 0.40 14.97 6.34
CA LEU A 108 0.04 16.39 6.45
C LEU A 108 0.07 17.09 5.08
N ILE A 109 1.08 16.82 4.24
CA ILE A 109 1.15 17.34 2.88
C ILE A 109 -0.04 16.85 2.04
N ASP A 110 -0.36 15.55 2.11
CA ASP A 110 -1.47 14.94 1.36
C ASP A 110 -2.81 15.61 1.73
N GLN A 111 -3.07 15.73 3.03
CA GLN A 111 -4.27 16.37 3.55
C GLN A 111 -4.34 17.87 3.20
N ALA A 112 -3.22 18.60 3.31
CA ALA A 112 -3.16 20.02 2.97
C ALA A 112 -3.43 20.24 1.47
N LYS A 113 -2.81 19.45 0.58
CA LYS A 113 -3.03 19.53 -0.86
C LYS A 113 -4.48 19.24 -1.25
N GLU A 114 -5.12 18.25 -0.62
CA GLU A 114 -6.54 17.97 -0.86
C GLU A 114 -7.44 19.12 -0.41
N ARG A 115 -7.17 19.73 0.76
CA ARG A 115 -7.90 20.93 1.21
C ARG A 115 -7.75 22.09 0.22
N LEU A 116 -6.54 22.36 -0.23
CA LEU A 116 -6.24 23.46 -1.16
C LEU A 116 -6.87 23.26 -2.55
N ARG A 117 -7.08 22.01 -2.99
CA ARG A 117 -7.77 21.70 -4.24
C ARG A 117 -9.28 21.94 -4.18
N GLY A 118 -9.87 21.98 -2.99
CA GLY A 118 -11.31 22.22 -2.79
C GLY A 118 -12.18 21.30 -3.66
N LYS A 119 -12.98 21.89 -4.57
CA LYS A 119 -13.87 21.14 -5.46
C LYS A 119 -13.14 20.17 -6.41
N ASN A 120 -11.84 20.40 -6.65
CA ASN A 120 -11.00 19.57 -7.52
C ASN A 120 -10.18 18.53 -6.73
N ALA A 121 -10.54 18.26 -5.47
CA ALA A 121 -9.90 17.22 -4.67
C ALA A 121 -9.98 15.86 -5.36
N ILE A 122 -8.90 15.09 -5.28
CA ILE A 122 -8.84 13.74 -5.88
C ILE A 122 -9.70 12.76 -5.06
N GLY A 123 -9.81 13.00 -3.75
CA GLY A 123 -10.35 12.06 -2.77
C GLY A 123 -9.27 11.07 -2.32
N THR A 124 -8.06 11.55 -2.01
CA THR A 124 -7.00 10.67 -1.48
C THR A 124 -7.39 10.14 -0.10
N THR A 125 -6.70 9.09 0.37
CA THR A 125 -6.92 8.55 1.71
C THR A 125 -6.33 9.42 2.82
N GLY A 126 -5.63 10.52 2.48
CA GLY A 126 -4.94 11.38 3.46
C GLY A 126 -3.82 10.69 4.23
N ARG A 127 -3.24 9.63 3.63
CA ARG A 127 -2.27 8.70 4.22
C ARG A 127 -0.84 8.94 3.72
N GLY A 128 -0.60 9.99 2.94
CA GLY A 128 0.76 10.36 2.52
C GLY A 128 1.33 9.53 1.37
N ILE A 129 0.52 8.73 0.68
CA ILE A 129 0.97 7.87 -0.43
C ILE A 129 1.56 8.68 -1.56
N GLY A 130 0.82 9.68 -2.04
CA GLY A 130 1.26 10.54 -3.14
C GLY A 130 2.55 11.29 -2.82
N PRO A 131 2.63 12.01 -1.69
CA PRO A 131 3.86 12.67 -1.28
C PRO A 131 5.06 11.72 -1.14
N ALA A 132 4.89 10.52 -0.57
CA ALA A 132 5.99 9.56 -0.45
C ALA A 132 6.49 9.05 -1.81
N TYR A 133 5.58 8.76 -2.76
CA TYR A 133 5.99 8.45 -4.14
C TYR A 133 6.63 9.64 -4.85
N SER A 134 6.14 10.86 -4.60
CA SER A 134 6.76 12.08 -5.12
C SER A 134 8.21 12.21 -4.65
N ASP A 135 8.47 12.02 -3.35
CA ASP A 135 9.81 12.10 -2.78
C ASP A 135 10.72 10.98 -3.31
N LYS A 136 10.19 9.77 -3.55
CA LYS A 136 10.89 8.68 -4.24
C LYS A 136 11.36 9.10 -5.63
N ILE A 137 10.47 9.66 -6.45
CA ILE A 137 10.79 10.09 -7.82
C ILE A 137 11.76 11.29 -7.82
N SER A 138 11.59 12.22 -6.89
CA SER A 138 12.50 13.35 -6.70
C SER A 138 13.86 12.95 -6.12
N ARG A 139 14.01 11.70 -5.65
CA ARG A 139 15.24 11.16 -5.01
C ARG A 139 15.60 11.85 -3.69
N VAL A 140 14.58 12.33 -2.98
CA VAL A 140 14.71 12.95 -1.65
C VAL A 140 14.06 12.11 -0.55
N GLY A 141 13.29 11.08 -0.94
CA GLY A 141 12.62 10.19 0.01
C GLY A 141 13.58 9.25 0.74
N HIS A 142 13.13 8.80 1.91
CA HIS A 142 13.90 7.91 2.78
C HIS A 142 13.43 6.47 2.66
N ARG A 143 14.35 5.51 2.81
CA ARG A 143 14.08 4.08 2.68
C ARG A 143 14.18 3.35 4.01
N VAL A 144 13.50 2.22 4.12
CA VAL A 144 13.43 1.38 5.33
C VAL A 144 14.83 1.00 5.85
N GLY A 145 15.77 0.72 4.96
CA GLY A 145 17.15 0.38 5.32
C GLY A 145 17.90 1.49 6.06
N GLU A 146 17.45 2.75 5.97
CA GLU A 146 18.05 3.88 6.69
C GLU A 146 17.72 3.88 8.19
N LEU A 147 16.73 3.09 8.63
CA LEU A 147 16.46 2.89 10.06
C LEU A 147 17.62 2.23 10.81
N LYS A 148 18.61 1.65 10.10
CA LYS A 148 19.85 1.13 10.70
C LYS A 148 20.72 2.23 11.33
N ASP A 149 20.56 3.47 10.90
CA ASP A 149 21.29 4.63 11.43
C ASP A 149 20.30 5.79 11.62
N THR A 150 19.59 5.76 12.74
CA THR A 150 18.53 6.73 13.04
C THR A 150 19.06 8.15 13.24
N ASN A 151 20.33 8.33 13.64
CA ASN A 151 20.96 9.64 13.73
C ASN A 151 21.12 10.26 12.34
N LYS A 152 21.70 9.51 11.41
CA LYS A 152 21.87 9.98 10.02
C LYS A 152 20.54 10.23 9.34
N LEU A 153 19.54 9.39 9.58
CA LEU A 153 18.20 9.58 9.05
C LEU A 153 17.53 10.84 9.62
N LEU A 154 17.67 11.08 10.93
CA LEU A 154 17.19 12.30 11.59
C LEU A 154 17.75 13.55 10.92
N ASP A 155 19.08 13.63 10.77
CA ASP A 155 19.74 14.81 10.20
C ASP A 155 19.25 15.07 8.77
N LYS A 156 19.13 14.03 7.93
CA LYS A 156 18.58 14.17 6.57
C LYS A 156 17.15 14.69 6.54
N ILE A 157 16.29 14.25 7.47
CA ILE A 157 14.90 14.73 7.53
C ILE A 157 14.89 16.21 7.94
N LEU A 158 15.69 16.59 8.93
CA LEU A 158 15.81 18.00 9.36
C LEU A 158 16.33 18.89 8.23
N ASP A 159 17.37 18.45 7.51
CA ASP A 159 17.90 19.17 6.34
C ASP A 159 16.83 19.32 5.25
N TYR A 160 16.04 18.28 4.98
CA TYR A 160 14.93 18.34 4.03
C TYR A 160 13.88 19.38 4.45
N PHE A 161 13.56 19.47 5.74
CA PHE A 161 12.66 20.52 6.27
C PHE A 161 13.24 21.92 6.14
N GLU A 162 14.53 22.09 6.40
CA GLU A 162 15.21 23.39 6.31
C GLU A 162 15.22 23.90 4.87
N VAL A 163 15.66 23.06 3.92
CA VAL A 163 15.72 23.39 2.49
C VAL A 163 14.33 23.71 1.91
N ASN A 164 13.29 23.05 2.41
CA ASN A 164 11.91 23.20 1.90
C ASN A 164 11.02 24.01 2.85
N MET A 165 11.59 24.82 3.76
CA MET A 165 10.84 25.53 4.79
C MET A 165 9.70 26.39 4.23
N SER A 166 9.91 27.06 3.09
CA SER A 166 8.87 27.90 2.45
C SER A 166 7.67 27.07 1.99
N TYR A 167 7.90 25.87 1.44
CA TYR A 167 6.87 24.95 1.03
C TYR A 167 6.05 24.43 2.22
N PHE A 168 6.71 24.04 3.31
CA PHE A 168 6.02 23.60 4.53
C PHE A 168 5.20 24.72 5.17
N LYS A 169 5.74 25.95 5.23
CA LYS A 169 5.01 27.13 5.70
C LYS A 169 3.76 27.41 4.86
N ALA A 170 3.86 27.31 3.54
CA ALA A 170 2.72 27.50 2.64
C ALA A 170 1.60 26.47 2.85
N LEU A 171 1.93 25.28 3.37
CA LEU A 171 0.98 24.23 3.70
C LEU A 171 0.52 24.23 5.17
N ASP A 172 0.98 25.19 5.97
CA ASP A 172 0.77 25.25 7.43
C ASP A 172 1.26 23.99 8.17
N ILE A 173 2.39 23.44 7.72
CA ILE A 173 3.03 22.27 8.32
C ILE A 173 4.20 22.74 9.19
N LYS A 174 4.13 22.40 10.47
CA LYS A 174 5.20 22.69 11.42
C LYS A 174 6.34 21.69 11.29
N LEU A 175 7.56 22.17 11.51
CA LEU A 175 8.73 21.31 11.63
C LEU A 175 8.53 20.38 12.84
N PRO A 176 8.90 19.09 12.73
CA PRO A 176 8.87 18.18 13.86
C PRO A 176 9.93 18.59 14.89
N SER A 177 9.66 18.36 16.17
CA SER A 177 10.68 18.48 17.21
C SER A 177 11.77 17.43 16.96
N LYS A 178 13.05 17.84 17.06
CA LYS A 178 14.20 16.94 16.88
C LYS A 178 14.11 15.74 17.83
N ASP A 179 13.78 15.98 19.09
CA ASP A 179 13.73 14.94 20.11
C ASP A 179 12.55 13.98 19.90
N GLU A 180 11.40 14.50 19.49
CA GLU A 180 10.22 13.68 19.17
C GLU A 180 10.48 12.80 17.96
N LEU A 181 11.01 13.39 16.88
CA LEU A 181 11.33 12.65 15.66
C LEU A 181 12.40 11.59 15.93
N LYS A 182 13.44 11.91 16.71
CA LYS A 182 14.47 10.92 17.07
C LYS A 182 13.87 9.74 17.82
N LYS A 183 13.02 10.01 18.81
CA LYS A 183 12.34 8.98 19.58
C LYS A 183 11.46 8.10 18.69
N GLU A 184 10.72 8.69 17.74
CA GLU A 184 9.93 7.92 16.77
C GLU A 184 10.81 7.02 15.89
N LEU A 185 11.91 7.56 15.35
CA LEU A 185 12.84 6.79 14.51
C LEU A 185 13.47 5.62 15.26
N ASP A 186 13.84 5.79 16.53
CA ASP A 186 14.40 4.72 17.37
C ASP A 186 13.36 3.61 17.60
N ILE A 187 12.12 3.98 17.91
CA ILE A 187 11.02 3.00 18.05
C ILE A 187 10.81 2.24 16.73
N TYR A 188 10.82 2.93 15.60
CA TYR A 188 10.66 2.30 14.28
C TYR A 188 11.81 1.36 13.97
N SER A 189 13.04 1.76 14.28
CA SER A 189 14.24 0.96 14.11
C SER A 189 14.14 -0.34 14.91
N ASP A 190 13.89 -0.24 16.22
CA ASP A 190 13.79 -1.39 17.13
C ASP A 190 12.70 -2.38 16.69
N LYS A 191 11.54 -1.88 16.25
CA LYS A 191 10.39 -2.72 15.90
C LYS A 191 10.48 -3.33 14.50
N LEU A 192 11.07 -2.64 13.53
CA LEU A 192 11.03 -3.06 12.13
C LEU A 192 12.31 -3.74 11.65
N LEU A 193 13.50 -3.33 12.12
CA LEU A 193 14.77 -3.90 11.66
C LEU A 193 14.85 -5.44 11.75
N PRO A 194 14.25 -6.13 12.73
CA PRO A 194 14.26 -7.59 12.77
C PRO A 194 13.61 -8.28 11.55
N PHE A 195 12.82 -7.54 10.77
CA PHE A 195 12.11 -8.02 9.58
C PHE A 195 12.72 -7.48 8.28
N VAL A 196 13.71 -6.59 8.34
CA VAL A 196 14.27 -5.94 7.16
C VAL A 196 15.27 -6.86 6.46
N ALA A 197 15.11 -7.04 5.15
CA ALA A 197 16.00 -7.86 4.32
C ALA A 197 16.18 -7.27 2.91
N ASP A 198 17.24 -7.68 2.20
CA ASP A 198 17.36 -7.44 0.75
C ASP A 198 16.43 -8.40 0.01
N ILE A 199 15.20 -7.94 -0.22
CA ILE A 199 14.15 -8.72 -0.89
C ILE A 199 14.51 -9.06 -2.33
N THR A 200 15.23 -8.19 -3.04
CA THR A 200 15.64 -8.46 -4.42
C THR A 200 16.58 -9.66 -4.45
N HIS A 201 17.60 -9.65 -3.58
CA HIS A 201 18.52 -10.79 -3.46
C HIS A 201 17.80 -12.06 -3.03
N TYR A 202 16.88 -11.96 -2.06
CA TYR A 202 16.09 -13.09 -1.58
C TYR A 202 15.27 -13.74 -2.71
N LEU A 203 14.52 -12.95 -3.48
CA LEU A 203 13.66 -13.47 -4.56
C LEU A 203 14.48 -14.03 -5.73
N TRP A 204 15.63 -13.44 -6.05
CA TRP A 204 16.50 -13.93 -7.12
C TRP A 204 17.18 -15.26 -6.76
N GLY A 205 17.44 -15.50 -5.48
CA GLY A 205 17.98 -16.76 -4.97
C GLY A 205 16.92 -17.80 -4.60
N LEU A 206 15.63 -17.51 -4.79
CA LEU A 206 14.57 -18.42 -4.37
C LEU A 206 14.52 -19.66 -5.27
N GLU A 207 14.44 -20.83 -4.64
CA GLU A 207 14.34 -22.14 -5.31
C GLU A 207 13.12 -22.20 -6.25
N ASP A 208 13.27 -22.88 -7.38
CA ASP A 208 12.22 -22.99 -8.41
C ASP A 208 10.99 -23.80 -7.99
N ASP A 209 11.08 -24.57 -6.91
CA ASP A 209 9.98 -25.38 -6.37
C ASP A 209 8.99 -24.55 -5.53
N LYS A 210 9.39 -23.36 -5.08
CA LYS A 210 8.54 -22.48 -4.26
C LYS A 210 7.45 -21.83 -5.09
N LYS A 211 6.22 -21.91 -4.58
CA LYS A 211 5.06 -21.23 -5.17
C LYS A 211 4.99 -19.81 -4.63
N VAL A 212 5.10 -18.83 -5.53
CA VAL A 212 5.06 -17.41 -5.19
C VAL A 212 3.78 -16.77 -5.72
N LEU A 213 3.08 -16.02 -4.85
CA LEU A 213 1.91 -15.23 -5.18
C LEU A 213 2.20 -13.73 -5.04
N LEU A 214 1.90 -12.95 -6.05
CA LEU A 214 2.06 -11.51 -6.06
C LEU A 214 0.69 -10.86 -5.82
N GLU A 215 0.56 -10.15 -4.72
CA GLU A 215 -0.67 -9.48 -4.28
C GLU A 215 -0.69 -8.03 -4.77
N GLY A 216 -1.54 -7.75 -5.75
CA GLY A 216 -1.84 -6.40 -6.20
C GLY A 216 -2.78 -5.66 -5.25
N ALA A 217 -2.42 -4.43 -4.92
CA ALA A 217 -3.31 -3.48 -4.26
C ALA A 217 -4.08 -2.63 -5.30
N GLN A 218 -5.22 -2.04 -4.91
CA GLN A 218 -6.07 -1.23 -5.81
C GLN A 218 -6.41 -1.95 -7.14
N GLY A 219 -6.86 -1.21 -8.17
CA GLY A 219 -7.23 -1.78 -9.46
C GLY A 219 -6.61 -1.01 -10.60
N SER A 220 -6.61 -1.61 -11.79
CA SER A 220 -5.94 -1.11 -12.99
C SER A 220 -6.47 0.26 -13.43
N MET A 221 -7.75 0.55 -13.17
CA MET A 221 -8.34 1.88 -13.47
C MET A 221 -7.89 2.98 -12.50
N LEU A 222 -7.13 2.62 -11.45
CA LEU A 222 -6.44 3.54 -10.54
C LEU A 222 -4.93 3.60 -10.79
N ASP A 223 -4.42 2.97 -11.85
CA ASP A 223 -3.01 3.05 -12.22
C ASP A 223 -2.61 4.50 -12.54
N ILE A 224 -1.41 4.91 -12.13
CA ILE A 224 -0.92 6.29 -12.33
C ILE A 224 -0.83 6.67 -13.82
N ASP A 225 -0.52 5.71 -14.70
CA ASP A 225 -0.33 5.94 -16.13
C ASP A 225 -1.57 5.53 -16.94
N HIS A 226 -2.21 4.42 -16.56
CA HIS A 226 -3.28 3.79 -17.35
C HIS A 226 -4.70 3.99 -16.79
N GLY A 227 -4.82 4.57 -15.60
CA GLY A 227 -6.10 4.81 -14.95
C GLY A 227 -6.79 6.10 -15.40
N THR A 228 -7.87 6.47 -14.71
CA THR A 228 -8.62 7.71 -14.96
C THR A 228 -7.92 8.94 -14.39
N TYR A 229 -6.73 9.28 -14.90
CA TYR A 229 -5.93 10.42 -14.43
C TYR A 229 -6.73 11.74 -14.49
N PRO A 230 -6.63 12.64 -13.48
CA PRO A 230 -5.75 12.60 -12.30
C PRO A 230 -6.31 11.80 -11.12
N TYR A 231 -7.48 11.18 -11.25
CA TYR A 231 -8.18 10.49 -10.16
C TYR A 231 -7.72 9.02 -10.03
N VAL A 232 -6.44 8.87 -9.71
CA VAL A 232 -5.70 7.60 -9.66
C VAL A 232 -4.84 7.55 -8.39
N THR A 233 -4.22 6.40 -8.11
CA THR A 233 -3.16 6.33 -7.09
C THR A 233 -1.80 6.71 -7.70
N SER A 234 -0.76 6.81 -6.87
CA SER A 234 0.57 7.26 -7.28
C SER A 234 1.53 6.09 -7.56
N SER A 235 0.98 4.90 -7.79
CA SER A 235 1.70 3.66 -8.05
C SER A 235 1.16 2.95 -9.29
N ASN A 236 1.96 2.04 -9.85
CA ASN A 236 1.52 1.18 -10.93
C ASN A 236 0.76 -0.02 -10.37
N THR A 237 -0.54 -0.10 -10.64
CA THR A 237 -1.45 -1.15 -10.18
C THR A 237 -1.58 -2.28 -11.20
N ILE A 238 -1.15 -2.05 -12.45
CA ILE A 238 -1.10 -3.08 -13.49
C ILE A 238 -0.02 -4.14 -13.21
N ALA A 239 -0.04 -5.22 -13.99
CA ALA A 239 0.84 -6.36 -13.79
C ALA A 239 2.34 -6.02 -13.84
N ALA A 240 2.74 -5.11 -14.71
CA ALA A 240 4.14 -4.67 -14.82
C ALA A 240 4.67 -4.02 -13.52
N GLY A 241 3.78 -3.48 -12.68
CA GLY A 241 4.16 -2.95 -11.36
C GLY A 241 4.77 -4.00 -10.44
N ALA A 242 4.43 -5.29 -10.63
CA ALA A 242 5.03 -6.37 -9.86
C ALA A 242 6.53 -6.56 -10.18
N CYS A 243 6.91 -6.38 -11.45
CA CYS A 243 8.31 -6.46 -11.88
C CYS A 243 9.15 -5.35 -11.23
N THR A 244 8.70 -4.10 -11.31
CA THR A 244 9.43 -2.96 -10.73
C THR A 244 9.39 -2.95 -9.20
N GLY A 245 8.30 -3.44 -8.61
CA GLY A 245 8.08 -3.46 -7.17
C GLY A 245 8.79 -4.56 -6.40
N LEU A 246 9.31 -5.58 -7.09
CA LEU A 246 10.01 -6.73 -6.49
C LEU A 246 11.35 -7.06 -7.17
N GLY A 247 11.67 -6.40 -8.28
CA GLY A 247 12.88 -6.66 -9.08
C GLY A 247 12.77 -7.92 -9.94
N LEU A 248 11.57 -8.31 -10.38
CA LEU A 248 11.36 -9.51 -11.17
C LEU A 248 11.46 -9.24 -12.68
N SER A 249 11.90 -10.23 -13.44
CA SER A 249 11.81 -10.23 -14.90
C SER A 249 10.36 -10.50 -15.34
N LEU A 250 9.98 -9.98 -16.50
CA LEU A 250 8.69 -10.31 -17.13
C LEU A 250 8.53 -11.82 -17.33
N LYS A 251 9.62 -12.56 -17.55
CA LYS A 251 9.62 -14.02 -17.74
C LYS A 251 9.33 -14.80 -16.45
N ASP A 252 9.47 -14.16 -15.30
CA ASP A 252 9.22 -14.79 -13.99
C ASP A 252 7.72 -14.82 -13.67
N ILE A 253 6.91 -14.02 -14.36
CA ILE A 253 5.45 -13.99 -14.19
C ILE A 253 4.82 -15.14 -14.97
N SER A 254 4.18 -16.08 -14.27
CA SER A 254 3.55 -17.27 -14.87
C SER A 254 2.11 -17.03 -15.29
N LYS A 255 1.23 -16.70 -14.33
CA LYS A 255 -0.18 -16.45 -14.56
C LYS A 255 -0.56 -15.09 -14.02
N VAL A 256 -1.40 -14.37 -14.77
CA VAL A 256 -2.02 -13.11 -14.32
C VAL A 256 -3.51 -13.35 -14.15
N ILE A 257 -3.99 -13.21 -12.92
CA ILE A 257 -5.37 -13.42 -12.51
C ILE A 257 -6.01 -12.05 -12.29
N GLY A 258 -6.89 -11.67 -13.20
CA GLY A 258 -7.69 -10.44 -13.07
C GLY A 258 -8.92 -10.67 -12.21
N ILE A 259 -9.07 -9.88 -11.15
CA ILE A 259 -10.26 -9.88 -10.31
C ILE A 259 -11.20 -8.78 -10.76
N VAL A 260 -12.43 -9.18 -11.06
CA VAL A 260 -13.54 -8.31 -11.43
C VAL A 260 -14.70 -8.57 -10.48
N LYS A 261 -15.45 -7.52 -10.17
CA LYS A 261 -16.73 -7.59 -9.47
C LYS A 261 -17.85 -7.58 -10.50
N ALA A 262 -18.98 -8.21 -10.15
CA ALA A 262 -20.16 -8.31 -11.04
C ALA A 262 -20.79 -6.95 -11.40
N TYR A 263 -20.40 -5.89 -10.70
CA TYR A 263 -20.74 -4.50 -10.91
C TYR A 263 -19.53 -3.64 -10.53
N CYS A 264 -19.50 -2.38 -10.93
CA CYS A 264 -18.40 -1.47 -10.63
C CYS A 264 -18.65 -0.68 -9.34
N THR A 265 -17.58 -0.42 -8.58
CA THR A 265 -17.60 0.51 -7.44
C THR A 265 -16.43 1.48 -7.51
N ARG A 266 -16.63 2.69 -7.01
CA ARG A 266 -15.58 3.72 -6.93
C ARG A 266 -15.67 4.49 -5.61
N VAL A 267 -14.55 4.54 -4.88
CA VAL A 267 -14.48 5.21 -3.56
C VAL A 267 -14.23 6.72 -3.72
N GLY A 268 -13.26 7.08 -4.56
CA GLY A 268 -12.82 8.46 -4.75
C GLY A 268 -13.64 9.23 -5.78
N ASN A 269 -13.26 10.49 -5.98
CA ASN A 269 -13.82 11.32 -7.04
C ASN A 269 -13.35 10.83 -8.42
N GLY A 270 -13.86 11.46 -9.48
CA GLY A 270 -13.43 11.23 -10.86
C GLY A 270 -14.46 10.51 -11.74
N PRO A 271 -14.18 10.38 -13.04
CA PRO A 271 -15.13 9.83 -14.00
C PRO A 271 -15.56 8.39 -13.65
N PHE A 272 -16.85 8.11 -13.73
CA PHE A 272 -17.38 6.77 -13.56
C PHE A 272 -18.50 6.57 -14.59
N PRO A 273 -18.17 6.09 -15.81
CA PRO A 273 -19.09 6.10 -16.95
C PRO A 273 -20.40 5.35 -16.72
N THR A 274 -20.35 4.29 -15.91
CA THR A 274 -21.50 3.43 -15.59
C THR A 274 -22.09 3.71 -14.21
N GLU A 275 -21.73 4.83 -13.58
CA GLU A 275 -22.31 5.23 -12.30
C GLU A 275 -23.83 5.31 -12.41
N ASP A 276 -24.49 4.58 -11.52
CA ASP A 276 -25.94 4.53 -11.45
C ASP A 276 -26.41 5.39 -10.27
N PHE A 277 -27.43 6.21 -10.51
CA PHE A 277 -28.06 7.09 -9.52
C PHE A 277 -29.49 6.68 -9.20
N SER A 278 -29.96 5.55 -9.73
CA SER A 278 -31.27 4.97 -9.46
C SER A 278 -31.28 4.12 -8.19
N GLU A 279 -32.44 3.58 -7.85
CA GLU A 279 -32.63 2.65 -6.73
C GLU A 279 -31.78 1.37 -6.88
N ASP A 280 -31.39 1.00 -8.10
CA ASP A 280 -30.51 -0.15 -8.34
C ASP A 280 -29.12 0.07 -7.73
N ALA A 281 -28.58 1.29 -7.82
CA ALA A 281 -27.31 1.64 -7.21
C ALA A 281 -27.35 1.54 -5.68
N ASP A 282 -28.45 1.98 -5.08
CA ASP A 282 -28.66 1.88 -3.63
C ASP A 282 -28.81 0.43 -3.18
N ARG A 283 -29.52 -0.38 -3.97
CA ARG A 283 -29.64 -1.84 -3.76
C ARG A 283 -28.28 -2.53 -3.84
N LEU A 284 -27.48 -2.25 -4.89
CA LEU A 284 -26.11 -2.77 -5.03
C LEU A 284 -25.25 -2.36 -3.85
N ARG A 285 -25.31 -1.09 -3.44
CA ARG A 285 -24.53 -0.56 -2.31
C ARG A 285 -24.87 -1.27 -1.00
N ALA A 286 -26.16 -1.45 -0.72
CA ALA A 286 -26.64 -2.09 0.50
C ALA A 286 -26.28 -3.59 0.52
N GLN A 287 -26.54 -4.33 -0.56
CA GLN A 287 -26.28 -5.77 -0.64
C GLN A 287 -24.78 -6.10 -0.68
N GLY A 288 -23.98 -5.25 -1.34
CA GLY A 288 -22.51 -5.37 -1.39
C GLY A 288 -21.79 -4.91 -0.12
N ALA A 289 -22.50 -4.26 0.81
CA ALA A 289 -21.91 -3.53 1.94
C ALA A 289 -20.84 -2.52 1.48
N GLU A 290 -21.16 -1.74 0.45
CA GLU A 290 -20.24 -0.84 -0.25
C GLU A 290 -20.00 0.47 0.50
N PHE A 291 -19.36 0.34 1.66
CA PHE A 291 -18.99 1.41 2.55
C PHE A 291 -17.52 1.29 2.93
N GLY A 292 -16.85 2.43 3.12
CA GLY A 292 -15.47 2.43 3.60
C GLY A 292 -15.37 1.74 4.96
N THR A 293 -14.50 0.73 5.10
CA THR A 293 -14.35 -0.05 6.34
C THR A 293 -13.93 0.80 7.54
N THR A 294 -13.15 1.86 7.33
CA THR A 294 -12.73 2.79 8.40
C THR A 294 -13.62 4.02 8.49
N THR A 295 -14.10 4.56 7.36
CA THR A 295 -14.78 5.86 7.32
C THR A 295 -16.30 5.77 7.29
N GLY A 296 -16.86 4.61 6.96
CA GLY A 296 -18.30 4.43 6.72
C GLY A 296 -18.84 5.16 5.50
N ARG A 297 -17.99 5.83 4.70
CA ARG A 297 -18.45 6.62 3.54
C ARG A 297 -19.04 5.70 2.47
N PRO A 298 -20.24 6.01 1.92
CA PRO A 298 -20.82 5.22 0.83
C PRO A 298 -19.96 5.31 -0.42
N ARG A 299 -19.77 4.17 -1.09
CA ARG A 299 -19.10 4.11 -2.38
C ARG A 299 -20.10 4.37 -3.50
N ARG A 300 -19.59 4.93 -4.60
CA ARG A 300 -20.32 5.08 -5.85
C ARG A 300 -20.45 3.69 -6.48
N CYS A 301 -21.62 3.35 -6.98
CA CYS A 301 -21.93 2.03 -7.56
C CYS A 301 -22.45 2.20 -9.00
N GLY A 302 -22.24 1.20 -9.84
CA GLY A 302 -22.59 1.26 -11.25
C GLY A 302 -22.40 -0.08 -11.95
N TRP A 303 -22.82 -0.18 -13.20
CA TRP A 303 -22.74 -1.40 -14.01
C TRP A 303 -21.32 -1.72 -14.50
#